data_AF-A0A7W9UWL0-F1
#
_entry.id   AF-A0A7W9UWL0-F1
#
_cell.length_a   1.000
_cell.length_b   1.000
_cell.length_c   1.000
_cell.angle_alpha   90.00
_cell.angle_beta   90.00
_cell.angle_gamma   90.00
#
_symmetry.space_group_name_H-M   'P 1'
#
loop_
_entity.id
_entity.type
_entity.pdbx_description
1 polymer ?
#
loop_
_entity_poly.entity_id
_entity_poly.type
_entity_poly.pdbx_seq_one_letter_code
_entity_poly.pdbx_strand_id
1 'polypeptide(L)'
;MATFRSSFTLRRMVQAARELTEHAGVRRRIDAALGIMGGLGGTYGKGKPLVDALEDVAQEALLHGDTGLVRRFQHFAAYARGELFLDILENYYDEGARQRSEEYMRRMAAMGAERAVAVLDVLCDETPDATAADARALFHGIAQATDYLGLGTGEGGIQLSTKHLKWLQKYGHMELVLRSLPRPASAEAARMMGDVLVDADAGLLAQLLELKARRAGLAALRAAVDDAGSSESVLHACLKDQEWIFGGAYVSELARRQYTPRTILDIPLLRGDGSLHVVELKRAYIVDLVIRPGGQLMLGSPAHHAVSQAQNYLRAMDENRQTILTRYGVDTRRASATVVIGHPRYVRGSITPQEIAETVRTYNTHTARIEVITYETLLDSAARMLALSSAGHSSDVAEEPAT
;
A
#
# COMPACT_ATOMS: atom_id res chain seq x y z
N MET A 1 -13.46 9.71 -30.33
CA MET A 1 -14.86 9.30 -30.02
C MET A 1 -14.84 8.55 -28.69
N ALA A 2 -15.74 8.86 -27.76
CA ALA A 2 -15.81 8.15 -26.47
C ALA A 2 -16.32 6.71 -26.69
N THR A 3 -15.53 5.72 -26.27
CA THR A 3 -15.87 4.30 -26.43
C THR A 3 -16.62 3.81 -25.19
N PHE A 4 -17.95 3.89 -25.22
CA PHE A 4 -18.77 3.40 -24.12
C PHE A 4 -18.91 1.88 -24.14
N ARG A 5 -18.85 1.26 -22.96
CA ARG A 5 -18.86 -0.20 -22.76
C ARG A 5 -20.06 -0.61 -21.91
N SER A 6 -20.59 -1.79 -22.20
CA SER A 6 -21.57 -2.50 -21.38
C SER A 6 -21.39 -3.99 -21.67
N SER A 7 -21.52 -4.84 -20.66
CA SER A 7 -21.26 -6.27 -20.79
C SER A 7 -22.19 -7.09 -19.89
N PHE A 8 -22.34 -8.37 -20.24
CA PHE A 8 -23.05 -9.33 -19.41
C PHE A 8 -22.46 -9.43 -18.00
N THR A 9 -21.13 -9.45 -17.90
CA THR A 9 -20.41 -9.48 -16.62
C THR A 9 -20.72 -8.26 -15.78
N LEU A 10 -20.66 -7.05 -16.36
CA LEU A 10 -21.04 -5.82 -15.65
C LEU A 10 -22.48 -5.91 -15.13
N ARG A 11 -23.40 -6.42 -15.95
CA ARG A 11 -24.80 -6.58 -15.56
C ARG A 11 -24.96 -7.52 -14.37
N ARG A 12 -24.27 -8.67 -14.37
CA ARG A 12 -24.27 -9.60 -13.23
C ARG A 12 -23.72 -8.97 -11.96
N MET A 13 -22.66 -8.17 -12.07
CA MET A 13 -22.08 -7.47 -10.93
C MET A 13 -23.01 -6.38 -10.37
N VAL A 14 -23.75 -5.67 -11.23
CA VAL A 14 -24.78 -4.71 -10.82
C VAL A 14 -25.96 -5.43 -10.15
N GLN A 15 -26.37 -6.59 -10.64
CA GLN A 15 -27.39 -7.44 -10.00
C GLN A 15 -26.95 -7.92 -8.62
N ALA A 16 -25.72 -8.43 -8.49
CA ALA A 16 -25.17 -8.81 -7.19
C ALA A 16 -25.11 -7.62 -6.23
N ALA A 17 -24.72 -6.43 -6.72
CA ALA A 17 -24.69 -5.22 -5.90
C ALA A 17 -26.07 -4.78 -5.42
N ARG A 18 -27.15 -5.08 -6.18
CA ARG A 18 -28.54 -4.84 -5.77
C ARG A 18 -28.91 -5.62 -4.50
N GLU A 19 -28.38 -6.83 -4.35
CA GLU A 19 -28.65 -7.71 -3.21
C GLU A 19 -27.92 -7.24 -1.93
N LEU A 20 -26.87 -6.45 -2.08
CA LEU A 20 -26.02 -5.96 -0.97
C LEU A 20 -26.60 -4.76 -0.20
N THR A 21 -27.72 -4.19 -0.64
CA THR A 21 -28.32 -3.01 0.00
C THR A 21 -29.80 -3.21 0.26
N GLU A 22 -30.28 -2.70 1.40
CA GLU A 22 -31.70 -2.67 1.77
C GLU A 22 -32.35 -1.30 1.52
N HIS A 23 -31.55 -0.28 1.20
CA HIS A 23 -32.03 1.08 1.01
C HIS A 23 -32.87 1.19 -0.26
N ALA A 24 -34.16 1.50 -0.10
CA ALA A 24 -35.12 1.59 -1.19
C ALA A 24 -34.73 2.62 -2.27
N GLY A 25 -34.08 3.73 -1.87
CA GLY A 25 -33.56 4.74 -2.79
C GLY A 25 -32.46 4.19 -3.69
N VAL A 26 -31.45 3.56 -3.10
CA VAL A 26 -30.33 2.93 -3.81
C VAL A 26 -30.85 1.80 -4.72
N ARG A 27 -31.71 0.91 -4.22
CA ARG A 27 -32.32 -0.18 -5.02
C ARG A 27 -33.02 0.33 -6.28
N ARG A 28 -33.82 1.40 -6.15
CA ARG A 28 -34.53 2.00 -7.28
C ARG A 28 -33.57 2.53 -8.35
N ARG A 29 -32.45 3.13 -7.95
CA ARG A 29 -31.41 3.62 -8.86
C ARG A 29 -30.67 2.46 -9.53
N ILE A 30 -30.39 1.38 -8.80
CA ILE A 30 -29.81 0.15 -9.37
C ILE A 30 -30.76 -0.46 -10.40
N ASP A 31 -32.05 -0.53 -10.11
CA ASP A 31 -33.08 -1.03 -11.03
C ASP A 31 -33.17 -0.17 -12.30
N ALA A 32 -33.03 1.15 -12.19
CA ALA A 32 -32.94 2.03 -13.35
C ALA A 32 -31.70 1.77 -14.22
N ALA A 33 -30.53 1.57 -13.61
CA ALA A 33 -29.31 1.20 -14.33
C ALA A 33 -29.48 -0.16 -15.03
N LEU A 34 -30.03 -1.17 -14.36
CA LEU A 34 -30.33 -2.48 -14.95
C LEU A 34 -31.34 -2.39 -16.11
N GLY A 35 -32.33 -1.51 -16.00
CA GLY A 35 -33.28 -1.23 -17.08
C GLY A 35 -32.61 -0.69 -18.34
N ILE A 36 -31.63 0.20 -18.18
CA ILE A 36 -30.81 0.71 -19.29
C ILE A 36 -29.94 -0.40 -19.89
N MET A 37 -29.37 -1.28 -19.07
CA MET A 37 -28.53 -2.39 -19.56
C MET A 37 -29.32 -3.43 -20.37
N GLY A 38 -30.64 -3.51 -20.21
CA GLY A 38 -31.53 -4.40 -20.98
C GLY A 38 -31.60 -5.85 -20.48
N GLY A 39 -32.41 -6.67 -21.17
CA GLY A 39 -32.69 -8.07 -20.86
C GLY A 39 -31.70 -9.09 -21.47
N LEU A 40 -31.82 -10.37 -21.07
CA LEU A 40 -31.07 -11.48 -21.67
C LEU A 40 -31.52 -11.65 -23.14
N GLY A 41 -30.75 -11.12 -24.10
CA GLY A 41 -31.00 -11.29 -25.54
C GLY A 41 -31.05 -10.01 -26.39
N GLY A 42 -30.91 -8.82 -25.80
CA GLY A 42 -30.87 -7.54 -26.53
C GLY A 42 -29.48 -6.89 -26.58
N THR A 43 -29.28 -5.94 -27.50
CA THR A 43 -28.12 -5.05 -27.53
C THR A 43 -28.05 -4.26 -26.22
N TYR A 44 -27.06 -4.56 -25.37
CA TYR A 44 -26.87 -3.88 -24.09
C TYR A 44 -26.89 -2.36 -24.27
N GLY A 45 -27.76 -1.68 -23.52
CA GLY A 45 -27.72 -0.22 -23.47
C GLY A 45 -26.34 0.21 -22.99
N LYS A 46 -25.72 1.08 -23.78
CA LYS A 46 -24.38 1.65 -23.57
C LYS A 46 -24.46 3.13 -23.87
N GLY A 47 -23.43 3.88 -23.49
CA GLY A 47 -23.40 5.32 -23.70
C GLY A 47 -23.48 6.09 -22.40
N LYS A 48 -23.53 7.41 -22.54
CA LYS A 48 -23.70 8.35 -21.44
C LYS A 48 -24.87 8.00 -20.48
N PRO A 49 -26.06 7.56 -20.95
CA PRO A 49 -27.15 7.21 -20.04
C PRO A 49 -26.83 6.10 -19.04
N LEU A 50 -26.04 5.10 -19.43
CA LEU A 50 -25.62 4.04 -18.51
C LEU A 50 -24.61 4.56 -17.49
N VAL A 51 -23.67 5.40 -17.93
CA VAL A 51 -22.67 6.01 -17.05
C VAL A 51 -23.37 6.87 -16.00
N ASP A 52 -24.23 7.79 -16.45
CA ASP A 52 -24.97 8.70 -15.57
C ASP A 52 -25.82 7.90 -14.56
N ALA A 53 -26.49 6.82 -14.99
CA ALA A 53 -27.27 5.97 -14.09
C ALA A 53 -26.42 5.20 -13.05
N LEU A 54 -25.21 4.77 -13.41
CA LEU A 54 -24.28 4.14 -12.46
C LEU A 54 -23.71 5.16 -11.45
N GLU A 55 -23.45 6.39 -11.90
CA GLU A 55 -23.00 7.49 -11.02
C GLU A 55 -24.10 7.95 -10.07
N ASP A 56 -25.36 8.00 -10.54
CA ASP A 56 -26.54 8.28 -9.72
C ASP A 56 -26.67 7.27 -8.56
N VAL A 57 -26.38 5.99 -8.80
CA VAL A 57 -26.36 4.98 -7.73
C VAL A 57 -25.26 5.28 -6.71
N ALA A 58 -24.06 5.62 -7.18
CA ALA A 58 -22.95 5.96 -6.28
C ALA A 58 -23.28 7.22 -5.44
N GLN A 59 -23.92 8.23 -6.03
CA GLN A 59 -24.33 9.43 -5.32
C GLN A 59 -25.43 9.13 -4.28
N GLU A 60 -26.42 8.30 -4.62
CA GLU A 60 -27.46 7.89 -3.67
C GLU A 60 -26.87 7.04 -2.53
N ALA A 61 -25.97 6.11 -2.82
CA ALA A 61 -25.28 5.30 -1.81
C ALA A 61 -24.45 6.18 -0.85
N LEU A 62 -23.84 7.26 -1.36
CA LEU A 62 -23.08 8.22 -0.55
C LEU A 62 -23.96 8.92 0.48
N LEU A 63 -25.21 9.25 0.14
CA LEU A 63 -26.16 9.89 1.06
C LEU A 63 -26.52 8.98 2.25
N HIS A 64 -26.47 7.66 2.05
CA HIS A 64 -26.72 6.66 3.10
C HIS A 64 -25.43 6.13 3.76
N GLY A 65 -24.27 6.68 3.41
CA GLY A 65 -22.98 6.30 4.00
C GLY A 65 -22.44 4.93 3.56
N ASP A 66 -23.00 4.31 2.51
CA ASP A 66 -22.56 3.01 2.01
C ASP A 66 -21.33 3.15 1.10
N THR A 67 -20.17 3.34 1.72
CA THR A 67 -18.89 3.56 1.03
C THR A 67 -18.49 2.38 0.13
N GLY A 68 -18.95 1.16 0.44
CA GLY A 68 -18.71 -0.04 -0.36
C GLY A 68 -19.44 0.02 -1.70
N LEU A 69 -20.73 0.38 -1.68
CA LEU A 69 -21.49 0.57 -2.91
C LEU A 69 -21.05 1.80 -3.71
N VAL A 70 -20.68 2.90 -3.04
CA VAL A 70 -20.13 4.10 -3.72
C VAL A 70 -18.94 3.71 -4.60
N ARG A 71 -17.94 3.04 -4.03
CA ARG A 71 -16.72 2.63 -4.74
C ARG A 71 -17.04 1.63 -5.86
N ARG A 72 -17.93 0.67 -5.59
CA ARG A 72 -18.36 -0.34 -6.55
C ARG A 72 -19.00 0.28 -7.79
N PHE A 73 -19.95 1.19 -7.62
CA PHE A 73 -20.64 1.84 -8.73
C PHE A 73 -19.79 2.87 -9.46
N GLN A 74 -18.82 3.52 -8.79
CA GLN A 74 -17.80 4.34 -9.45
C GLN A 74 -16.90 3.50 -10.38
N HIS A 75 -16.47 2.31 -9.95
CA HIS A 75 -15.71 1.40 -10.81
C HIS A 75 -16.53 0.93 -12.02
N PHE A 76 -17.83 0.63 -11.82
CA PHE A 76 -18.74 0.28 -12.91
C PHE A 76 -18.89 1.42 -13.92
N ALA A 77 -19.06 2.65 -13.47
CA ALA A 77 -19.14 3.83 -14.33
C ALA A 77 -17.83 4.06 -15.11
N ALA A 78 -16.67 3.92 -14.45
CA ALA A 78 -15.36 4.03 -15.10
C ALA A 78 -15.16 2.96 -16.18
N TYR A 79 -15.58 1.72 -15.93
CA TYR A 79 -15.59 0.68 -16.97
C TYR A 79 -16.53 1.04 -18.13
N ALA A 80 -17.74 1.51 -17.83
CA ALA A 80 -18.72 1.91 -18.84
C ALA A 80 -18.26 3.11 -19.69
N ARG A 81 -17.43 4.01 -19.15
CA ARG A 81 -16.73 5.08 -19.90
C ARG A 81 -15.54 4.60 -20.72
N GLY A 82 -15.09 3.37 -20.51
CA GLY A 82 -13.89 2.81 -21.13
C GLY A 82 -12.57 3.18 -20.45
N GLU A 83 -12.63 3.83 -19.27
CA GLU A 83 -11.48 4.21 -18.44
C GLU A 83 -10.93 3.02 -17.66
N LEU A 84 -11.79 2.05 -17.33
CA LEU A 84 -11.42 0.84 -16.61
C LEU A 84 -11.62 -0.41 -17.49
N PHE A 85 -10.80 -1.44 -17.28
CA PHE A 85 -10.91 -2.72 -17.98
C PHE A 85 -11.80 -3.69 -17.21
N LEU A 86 -12.47 -4.61 -17.94
CA LEU A 86 -13.41 -5.56 -17.33
C LEU A 86 -12.72 -6.44 -16.28
N ASP A 87 -11.53 -6.93 -16.60
CA ASP A 87 -10.74 -7.79 -15.71
C ASP A 87 -10.43 -7.14 -14.36
N ILE A 88 -10.40 -5.81 -14.30
CA ILE A 88 -10.22 -5.10 -13.02
C ILE A 88 -11.49 -5.25 -12.19
N LEU A 89 -12.67 -5.06 -12.78
CA LEU A 89 -13.94 -5.30 -12.07
C LEU A 89 -14.07 -6.75 -11.63
N GLU A 90 -13.68 -7.69 -12.49
CA GLU A 90 -13.69 -9.12 -12.19
C GLU A 90 -12.78 -9.43 -11.00
N ASN A 91 -11.56 -8.89 -10.97
CA ASN A 91 -10.66 -9.10 -9.83
C ASN A 91 -11.17 -8.50 -8.51
N TYR A 92 -11.93 -7.40 -8.55
CA TYR A 92 -12.48 -6.76 -7.34
C TYR A 92 -13.79 -7.39 -6.86
N TYR A 93 -14.64 -7.86 -7.77
CA TYR A 93 -16.05 -8.15 -7.46
C TYR A 93 -16.53 -9.54 -7.90
N ASP A 94 -15.70 -10.33 -8.58
CA ASP A 94 -15.95 -11.74 -8.89
C ASP A 94 -14.83 -12.59 -8.27
N GLU A 95 -15.13 -13.22 -7.14
CA GLU A 95 -14.15 -14.02 -6.40
C GLU A 95 -13.61 -15.20 -7.21
N GLY A 96 -14.44 -15.84 -8.04
CA GLY A 96 -14.00 -16.91 -8.91
C GLY A 96 -13.06 -16.41 -10.02
N ALA A 97 -13.33 -15.23 -10.58
CA ALA A 97 -12.44 -14.61 -11.55
C ALA A 97 -11.12 -14.16 -10.92
N ARG A 98 -11.18 -13.60 -9.70
CA ARG A 98 -9.99 -13.27 -8.91
C ARG A 98 -9.13 -14.51 -8.66
N GLN A 99 -9.69 -15.59 -8.16
CA GLN A 99 -8.96 -16.84 -7.92
C GLN A 99 -8.33 -17.42 -9.19
N ARG A 100 -9.07 -17.45 -10.31
CA ARG A 100 -8.50 -17.87 -11.62
C ARG A 100 -7.38 -16.95 -12.10
N SER A 101 -7.52 -15.64 -11.89
CA SER A 101 -6.48 -14.67 -12.22
C SER A 101 -5.24 -14.88 -11.35
N GLU A 102 -5.41 -15.09 -10.04
CA GLU A 102 -4.32 -15.37 -9.10
C GLU A 102 -3.61 -16.69 -9.43
N GLU A 103 -4.35 -17.75 -9.69
CA GLU A 103 -3.79 -19.05 -10.09
C GLU A 103 -3.01 -18.93 -11.41
N TYR A 104 -3.58 -18.26 -12.40
CA TYR A 104 -2.89 -18.00 -13.67
C TYR A 104 -1.60 -17.19 -13.46
N MET A 105 -1.65 -16.16 -12.61
CA MET A 105 -0.49 -15.34 -12.27
C MET A 105 0.60 -16.15 -11.54
N ARG A 106 0.22 -17.02 -10.61
CA ARG A 106 1.15 -17.93 -9.93
C ARG A 106 1.83 -18.85 -10.94
N ARG A 107 1.07 -19.45 -11.86
CA ARG A 107 1.61 -20.30 -12.93
C ARG A 107 2.55 -19.54 -13.86
N MET A 108 2.20 -18.31 -14.24
CA MET A 108 3.06 -17.47 -15.09
C MET A 108 4.34 -17.04 -14.39
N ALA A 109 4.27 -16.69 -13.10
CA ALA A 109 5.44 -16.36 -12.30
C ALA A 109 6.36 -17.58 -12.11
N ALA A 110 5.79 -18.76 -11.82
CA ALA A 110 6.53 -20.01 -11.73
C ALA A 110 7.23 -20.35 -13.05
N MET A 111 6.50 -20.30 -14.17
CA MET A 111 7.07 -20.52 -15.50
C MET A 111 8.19 -19.53 -15.83
N GLY A 112 8.01 -18.25 -15.48
CA GLY A 112 9.03 -17.22 -15.67
C GLY A 112 10.29 -17.49 -14.84
N ALA A 113 10.12 -17.92 -13.59
CA ALA A 113 11.22 -18.29 -12.70
C ALA A 113 11.96 -19.54 -13.19
N GLU A 114 11.24 -20.60 -13.59
CA GLU A 114 11.82 -21.81 -14.17
C GLU A 114 12.63 -21.50 -15.43
N ARG A 115 12.13 -20.62 -16.30
CA ARG A 115 12.85 -20.20 -17.50
C ARG A 115 14.07 -19.34 -17.18
N ALA A 116 13.97 -18.46 -16.19
CA ALA A 116 15.11 -17.70 -15.71
C ALA A 116 16.21 -18.63 -15.16
N VAL A 117 15.84 -19.66 -14.40
CA VAL A 117 16.78 -20.69 -13.91
C VAL A 117 17.44 -21.42 -15.07
N ALA A 118 16.65 -21.93 -16.03
CA ALA A 118 17.20 -22.64 -17.18
C ALA A 118 18.17 -21.78 -18.02
N VAL A 119 17.88 -20.48 -18.17
CA VAL A 119 18.78 -19.53 -18.86
C VAL A 119 20.07 -19.30 -18.07
N LEU A 120 19.99 -19.25 -16.74
CA LEU A 120 21.17 -19.15 -15.88
C LEU A 120 22.00 -20.43 -15.88
N ASP A 121 21.37 -21.61 -15.94
CA ASP A 121 22.07 -22.89 -16.06
C ASP A 121 22.91 -22.91 -17.35
N VAL A 122 22.34 -22.50 -18.49
CA VAL A 122 23.09 -22.38 -19.76
C VAL A 122 24.24 -21.38 -19.64
N LEU A 123 24.01 -20.22 -19.00
CA LEU A 123 25.07 -19.22 -18.80
C LEU A 123 26.23 -19.79 -17.97
N CYS A 124 25.94 -20.54 -16.92
CA CYS A 124 26.94 -21.17 -16.06
C CYS A 124 27.67 -22.32 -16.78
N ASP A 125 26.99 -23.08 -17.64
CA ASP A 125 27.61 -24.15 -18.43
C ASP A 125 28.55 -23.60 -19.51
N GLU A 126 28.13 -22.53 -20.21
CA GLU A 126 28.92 -21.91 -21.29
C GLU A 126 30.04 -21.00 -20.74
N THR A 127 29.80 -20.36 -19.60
CA THR A 127 30.73 -19.45 -18.94
C THR A 127 30.80 -19.79 -17.44
N PRO A 128 31.66 -20.75 -17.04
CA PRO A 128 31.75 -21.19 -15.64
C PRO A 128 32.13 -20.09 -14.65
N ASP A 129 32.79 -19.03 -15.11
CA ASP A 129 33.18 -17.86 -14.31
C ASP A 129 32.14 -16.73 -14.34
N ALA A 130 30.93 -16.98 -14.85
CA ALA A 130 29.87 -15.97 -14.97
C ALA A 130 29.50 -15.38 -13.60
N THR A 131 29.43 -14.05 -13.56
CA THR A 131 29.10 -13.29 -12.36
C THR A 131 27.63 -12.90 -12.31
N ALA A 132 27.18 -12.41 -11.15
CA ALA A 132 25.84 -11.82 -11.02
C ALA A 132 25.63 -10.58 -11.93
N ALA A 133 26.71 -9.92 -12.35
CA ALA A 133 26.63 -8.82 -13.31
C ALA A 133 26.32 -9.34 -14.72
N ASP A 134 26.89 -10.48 -15.11
CA ASP A 134 26.67 -11.13 -16.41
C ASP A 134 25.23 -11.67 -16.51
N ALA A 135 24.74 -12.31 -15.44
CA ALA A 135 23.34 -12.69 -15.31
C ALA A 135 22.39 -11.48 -15.46
N ARG A 136 22.72 -10.36 -14.81
CA ARG A 136 21.91 -9.13 -14.91
C ARG A 136 21.92 -8.55 -16.33
N ALA A 137 23.08 -8.52 -16.98
CA ALA A 137 23.23 -8.05 -18.35
C ALA A 137 22.44 -8.94 -19.33
N LEU A 138 22.49 -10.26 -19.15
CA LEU A 138 21.71 -11.23 -19.92
C LEU A 138 20.21 -10.98 -19.79
N PHE A 139 19.67 -10.86 -18.56
CA PHE A 139 18.26 -10.57 -18.37
C PHE A 139 17.85 -9.17 -18.87
N HIS A 140 18.72 -8.17 -18.77
CA HIS A 140 18.47 -6.86 -19.38
C HIS A 140 18.42 -6.96 -20.91
N GLY A 141 19.32 -7.73 -21.53
CA GLY A 141 19.30 -8.00 -22.96
C GLY A 141 18.02 -8.72 -23.40
N ILE A 142 17.60 -9.74 -22.67
CA ILE A 142 16.33 -10.45 -22.91
C ILE A 142 15.15 -9.48 -22.78
N ALA A 143 15.11 -8.66 -21.73
CA ALA A 143 14.05 -7.68 -21.53
C ALA A 143 14.02 -6.63 -22.65
N GLN A 144 15.16 -6.11 -23.10
CA GLN A 144 15.24 -5.16 -24.23
C GLN A 144 14.88 -5.82 -25.57
N ALA A 145 15.16 -7.12 -25.72
CA ALA A 145 14.75 -7.88 -26.89
C ALA A 145 13.23 -8.11 -26.96
N THR A 146 12.49 -7.93 -25.85
CA THR A 146 11.02 -8.10 -25.85
C THR A 146 10.29 -7.09 -26.73
N ASP A 147 10.87 -5.92 -26.98
CA ASP A 147 10.31 -4.91 -27.91
C ASP A 147 10.35 -5.35 -29.39
N TYR A 148 11.14 -6.39 -29.70
CA TYR A 148 11.22 -7.00 -31.03
C TYR A 148 10.36 -8.27 -31.15
N LEU A 149 9.56 -8.60 -30.13
CA LEU A 149 8.62 -9.72 -30.19
C LEU A 149 7.44 -9.35 -31.10
N GLY A 150 7.40 -9.97 -32.28
CA GLY A 150 6.32 -9.82 -33.25
C GLY A 150 5.39 -11.04 -33.32
N LEU A 151 4.22 -10.85 -33.94
CA LEU A 151 3.38 -11.96 -34.40
C LEU A 151 4.05 -12.60 -35.61
N GLY A 152 4.58 -13.81 -35.46
CA GLY A 152 5.26 -14.56 -36.52
C GLY A 152 4.69 -15.97 -36.72
N THR A 153 5.04 -16.59 -37.85
CA THR A 153 4.69 -17.99 -38.19
C THR A 153 5.89 -18.95 -38.09
N GLY A 154 6.98 -18.54 -37.44
CA GLY A 154 8.26 -19.28 -37.40
C GLY A 154 8.46 -20.15 -36.15
N GLU A 155 9.32 -21.16 -36.28
CA GLU A 155 9.60 -22.21 -35.27
C GLU A 155 10.50 -21.78 -34.09
N GLY A 156 10.83 -20.48 -33.96
CA GLY A 156 11.82 -19.99 -32.99
C GLY A 156 11.38 -18.85 -32.07
N GLY A 157 10.10 -18.47 -32.06
CA GLY A 157 9.59 -17.36 -31.25
C GLY A 157 8.33 -17.72 -30.45
N ILE A 158 8.14 -17.11 -29.28
CA ILE A 158 6.95 -17.33 -28.46
C ILE A 158 5.77 -16.56 -29.06
N GLN A 159 4.75 -17.31 -29.48
CA GLN A 159 3.50 -16.75 -30.02
C GLN A 159 2.69 -16.06 -28.91
N LEU A 160 2.54 -14.74 -28.99
CA LEU A 160 1.67 -13.97 -28.08
C LEU A 160 0.35 -13.63 -28.74
N SER A 161 -0.76 -14.05 -28.13
CA SER A 161 -2.10 -13.63 -28.57
C SER A 161 -2.33 -12.14 -28.27
N THR A 162 -3.27 -11.51 -28.98
CA THR A 162 -3.72 -10.12 -28.69
C THR A 162 -4.24 -9.97 -27.25
N LYS A 163 -4.68 -11.07 -26.62
CA LYS A 163 -5.03 -11.12 -25.20
C LYS A 163 -3.77 -10.94 -24.34
N HIS A 164 -2.69 -11.64 -24.62
CA HIS A 164 -1.43 -11.56 -23.86
C HIS A 164 -0.73 -10.19 -23.96
N LEU A 165 -0.83 -9.50 -25.11
CA LEU A 165 -0.29 -8.15 -25.28
C LEU A 165 -1.03 -7.10 -24.40
N LYS A 166 -2.35 -7.26 -24.26
CA LYS A 166 -3.16 -6.44 -23.33
C LYS A 166 -2.84 -6.72 -21.87
N TRP A 167 -2.47 -7.96 -21.54
CA TRP A 167 -1.98 -8.33 -20.21
C TRP A 167 -0.63 -7.69 -19.88
N LEU A 168 0.28 -7.57 -20.87
CA LEU A 168 1.55 -6.87 -20.68
C LEU A 168 1.37 -5.38 -20.32
N GLN A 169 0.42 -4.70 -20.98
CA GLN A 169 0.05 -3.32 -20.65
C GLN A 169 -0.61 -3.19 -19.26
N LYS A 170 -1.27 -4.25 -18.78
CA LYS A 170 -1.89 -4.32 -17.44
C LYS A 170 -0.85 -4.42 -16.32
N TYR A 171 0.34 -4.97 -16.57
CA TYR A 171 1.42 -5.05 -15.58
C TYR A 171 2.02 -3.69 -15.19
N GLY A 172 1.86 -2.64 -16.01
CA GLY A 172 2.16 -1.26 -15.59
C GLY A 172 1.23 -0.72 -14.51
N HIS A 173 0.10 -1.40 -14.24
CA HIS A 173 -0.91 -1.01 -13.27
C HIS A 173 -1.15 -2.06 -12.17
N MET A 174 -0.47 -3.21 -12.22
CA MET A 174 -0.58 -4.25 -11.20
C MET A 174 0.67 -4.20 -10.32
N GLU A 175 0.51 -3.75 -9.08
CA GLU A 175 1.55 -3.85 -8.07
C GLU A 175 1.66 -5.32 -7.64
N LEU A 176 2.61 -6.05 -8.23
CA LEU A 176 3.00 -7.36 -7.73
C LEU A 176 3.71 -7.13 -6.40
N VAL A 177 3.04 -7.43 -5.29
CA VAL A 177 3.64 -7.40 -3.94
C VAL A 177 4.56 -8.63 -3.80
N LEU A 178 5.68 -8.62 -4.53
CA LEU A 178 6.79 -9.56 -4.38
C LEU A 178 7.76 -9.12 -3.27
N ARG A 179 7.36 -8.13 -2.46
CA ARG A 179 8.29 -7.38 -1.61
C ARG A 179 8.91 -8.21 -0.47
N SER A 180 8.42 -9.43 -0.22
CA SER A 180 8.80 -10.19 0.98
C SER A 180 8.90 -11.71 0.80
N LEU A 181 9.27 -12.21 -0.38
CA LEU A 181 9.72 -13.62 -0.44
C LEU A 181 11.08 -13.72 0.28
N PRO A 182 11.28 -14.69 1.19
CA PRO A 182 12.58 -14.89 1.83
C PRO A 182 13.60 -15.16 0.73
N ARG A 183 14.70 -14.39 0.71
CA ARG A 183 15.91 -14.88 0.06
C ARG A 183 16.38 -16.08 0.86
N PRO A 184 16.48 -17.28 0.27
CA PRO A 184 17.08 -18.40 0.95
C PRO A 184 18.48 -18.02 1.41
N ALA A 185 18.79 -18.26 2.68
CA ALA A 185 20.13 -18.01 3.23
C ALA A 185 21.19 -18.93 2.59
N SER A 186 20.75 -20.03 1.95
CA SER A 186 21.56 -20.99 1.21
C SER A 186 20.70 -21.73 0.19
N ALA A 187 21.35 -22.41 -0.77
CA ALA A 187 20.68 -23.29 -1.73
C ALA A 187 19.92 -24.46 -1.04
N GLU A 188 20.42 -24.91 0.11
CA GLU A 188 19.79 -25.94 0.93
C GLU A 188 18.51 -25.42 1.60
N ALA A 189 18.52 -24.18 2.12
CA ALA A 189 17.33 -23.51 2.62
C ALA A 189 16.28 -23.29 1.52
N ALA A 190 16.70 -23.10 0.26
CA ALA A 190 15.80 -22.96 -0.88
C ALA A 190 15.05 -24.27 -1.17
N ARG A 191 15.75 -25.41 -1.09
CA ARG A 191 15.17 -26.75 -1.26
C ARG A 191 14.21 -27.10 -0.12
N MET A 192 14.62 -26.87 1.13
CA MET A 192 13.75 -27.09 2.30
C MET A 192 12.49 -26.21 2.28
N MET A 193 12.60 -24.95 1.83
CA MET A 193 11.43 -24.11 1.61
C MET A 193 10.53 -24.66 0.50
N GLY A 194 11.10 -25.19 -0.59
CA GLY A 194 10.34 -25.87 -1.65
C GLY A 194 9.48 -27.01 -1.12
N ASP A 195 10.02 -27.88 -0.27
CA ASP A 195 9.31 -29.02 0.30
C ASP A 195 8.22 -28.61 1.30
N VAL A 196 8.46 -27.56 2.11
CA VAL A 196 7.47 -27.01 3.05
C VAL A 196 6.32 -26.28 2.33
N LEU A 197 6.59 -25.70 1.17
CA LEU A 197 5.60 -24.94 0.38
C LEU A 197 4.58 -25.82 -0.36
N VAL A 198 4.81 -27.12 -0.45
CA VAL A 198 3.88 -28.06 -1.10
C VAL A 198 2.58 -28.23 -0.29
N ASP A 199 2.65 -28.13 1.04
CA ASP A 199 1.52 -28.39 1.96
C ASP A 199 1.13 -27.20 2.86
N ALA A 200 1.79 -26.04 2.76
CA ALA A 200 1.53 -24.90 3.63
C ALA A 200 0.29 -24.08 3.20
N ASP A 201 -0.56 -23.71 4.17
CA ASP A 201 -1.58 -22.67 3.98
C ASP A 201 -0.89 -21.35 3.59
N ALA A 202 -1.13 -20.91 2.36
CA ALA A 202 -0.56 -19.68 1.81
C ALA A 202 -0.89 -18.44 2.65
N GLY A 203 -2.02 -18.44 3.38
CA GLY A 203 -2.41 -17.38 4.30
C GLY A 203 -1.50 -17.33 5.53
N LEU A 204 -1.25 -18.47 6.18
CA LEU A 204 -0.35 -18.57 7.32
C LEU A 204 1.10 -18.20 6.94
N LEU A 205 1.55 -18.66 5.77
CA LEU A 205 2.86 -18.30 5.25
C LEU A 205 2.97 -16.79 5.01
N ALA A 206 1.99 -16.17 4.36
CA ALA A 206 2.00 -14.72 4.12
C ALA A 206 2.08 -13.93 5.43
N GLN A 207 1.36 -14.36 6.47
CA GLN A 207 1.40 -13.73 7.80
C GLN A 207 2.78 -13.88 8.48
N LEU A 208 3.40 -15.06 8.40
CA LEU A 208 4.75 -15.28 8.93
C LEU A 208 5.80 -14.44 8.18
N LEU A 209 5.67 -14.32 6.86
CA LEU A 209 6.54 -13.49 6.03
C LEU A 209 6.40 -12.02 6.37
N GLU A 210 5.17 -11.55 6.54
CA GLU A 210 4.88 -10.18 6.96
C GLU A 210 5.46 -9.91 8.35
N LEU A 211 5.24 -10.80 9.32
CA LEU A 211 5.81 -10.65 10.67
C LEU A 211 7.35 -10.58 10.64
N LYS A 212 8.00 -11.43 9.84
CA LYS A 212 9.45 -11.42 9.66
C LYS A 212 9.94 -10.11 9.02
N ALA A 213 9.24 -9.63 7.99
CA ALA A 213 9.55 -8.36 7.33
C ALA A 213 9.44 -7.17 8.30
N ARG A 214 8.35 -7.12 9.09
CA ARG A 214 8.14 -6.08 10.11
C ARG A 214 9.24 -6.10 11.18
N ARG A 215 9.66 -7.28 11.65
CA ARG A 215 10.78 -7.42 12.60
C ARG A 215 12.10 -6.91 12.00
N ALA A 216 12.38 -7.24 10.75
CA ALA A 216 13.58 -6.78 10.05
C ALA A 216 13.57 -5.25 9.86
N GLY A 217 12.43 -4.68 9.47
CA GLY A 217 12.24 -3.23 9.34
C GLY A 217 12.47 -2.50 10.67
N LEU A 218 11.90 -3.01 11.77
CA LEU A 218 12.11 -2.45 13.10
C LEU A 218 13.57 -2.50 13.56
N ALA A 219 14.27 -3.62 13.27
CA ALA A 219 15.69 -3.76 13.59
C ALA A 219 16.55 -2.77 12.78
N ALA A 220 16.25 -2.59 11.49
CA ALA A 220 16.94 -1.62 10.64
C ALA A 220 16.73 -0.18 11.12
N LEU A 221 15.48 0.17 11.49
CA LEU A 221 15.18 1.49 12.06
C LEU A 221 15.93 1.72 13.38
N ARG A 222 15.95 0.73 14.29
CA ARG A 222 16.69 0.83 15.55
C ARG A 222 18.19 1.05 15.30
N ALA A 223 18.78 0.32 14.36
CA ALA A 223 20.19 0.51 13.99
C ALA A 223 20.47 1.93 13.46
N ALA A 224 19.59 2.47 12.60
CA ALA A 224 19.71 3.83 12.10
C ALA A 224 19.50 4.90 13.19
N VAL A 225 18.60 4.66 14.13
CA VAL A 225 18.37 5.56 15.27
C VAL A 225 19.56 5.59 16.22
N ASP A 226 20.22 4.45 16.41
CA ASP A 226 21.39 4.28 17.30
C ASP A 226 22.68 4.86 16.70
N ASP A 227 22.73 5.05 15.38
CA ASP A 227 23.82 5.72 14.70
C ASP A 227 23.65 7.26 14.76
N ALA A 228 24.53 7.92 15.52
CA ALA A 228 24.56 9.38 15.62
C ALA A 228 24.84 10.09 14.28
N GLY A 229 25.45 9.39 13.32
CA GLY A 229 25.72 9.88 11.97
C GLY A 229 24.51 9.83 11.05
N SER A 230 23.43 9.13 11.44
CA SER A 230 22.27 8.94 10.57
C SER A 230 21.56 10.26 10.25
N SER A 231 21.20 10.37 8.97
CA SER A 231 20.47 11.51 8.42
C SER A 231 18.97 11.24 8.39
N GLU A 232 18.18 12.30 8.20
CA GLU A 232 16.71 12.18 8.00
C GLU A 232 16.38 11.28 6.81
N SER A 233 17.18 11.30 5.74
CA SER A 233 16.98 10.44 4.58
C SER A 233 17.20 8.96 4.88
N VAL A 234 18.12 8.62 5.78
CA VAL A 234 18.35 7.22 6.20
C VAL A 234 17.16 6.74 7.04
N LEU A 235 16.70 7.57 7.98
CA LEU A 235 15.54 7.29 8.82
C LEU A 235 14.25 7.17 7.98
N HIS A 236 14.08 8.04 6.99
CA HIS A 236 12.98 7.96 6.01
C HIS A 236 13.02 6.65 5.23
N ALA A 237 14.20 6.24 4.74
CA ALA A 237 14.35 4.99 4.00
C ALA A 237 14.00 3.75 4.85
N CYS A 238 14.31 3.78 6.15
CA CYS A 238 13.92 2.71 7.08
C CYS A 238 12.41 2.66 7.36
N LEU A 239 11.73 3.80 7.30
CA LEU A 239 10.29 3.94 7.60
C LEU A 239 9.39 3.80 6.37
N LYS A 240 9.96 3.89 5.17
CA LYS A 240 9.24 3.72 3.92
C LYS A 240 8.58 2.34 3.86
N ASP A 241 7.30 2.30 3.50
CA ASP A 241 6.52 1.05 3.43
C ASP A 241 6.45 0.30 4.79
N GLN A 242 6.58 1.03 5.91
CA GLN A 242 6.45 0.51 7.28
C GLN A 242 5.35 1.25 8.06
N GLU A 243 4.21 1.55 7.44
CA GLU A 243 3.11 2.32 8.03
C GLU A 243 2.61 1.75 9.37
N TRP A 244 2.71 0.42 9.54
CA TRP A 244 2.36 -0.29 10.77
C TRP A 244 3.15 0.20 12.00
N ILE A 245 4.36 0.76 11.81
CA ILE A 245 5.20 1.31 12.90
C ILE A 245 4.48 2.46 13.61
N PHE A 246 3.63 3.20 12.92
CA PHE A 246 2.88 4.32 13.47
C PHE A 246 1.58 3.93 14.18
N GLY A 247 1.16 2.66 14.09
CA GLY A 247 -0.05 2.16 14.73
C GLY A 247 -1.11 1.63 13.76
N GLY A 248 -2.15 1.00 14.32
CA GLY A 248 -3.27 0.43 13.55
C GLY A 248 -4.30 1.44 13.02
N ALA A 249 -4.09 2.75 13.25
CA ALA A 249 -4.99 3.80 12.79
C ALA A 249 -4.82 4.16 11.29
N TYR A 250 -3.75 3.66 10.67
CA TYR A 250 -3.37 3.98 9.30
C TYR A 250 -3.62 2.79 8.38
N VAL A 251 -4.19 3.06 7.21
CA VAL A 251 -4.56 2.06 6.20
C VAL A 251 -3.43 1.84 5.21
N SER A 252 -2.71 2.91 4.86
CA SER A 252 -1.61 2.85 3.88
C SER A 252 -0.77 4.12 3.88
N GLU A 253 0.49 4.02 3.48
CA GLU A 253 1.28 5.15 2.97
C GLU A 253 0.78 5.55 1.57
N LEU A 254 0.67 6.85 1.31
CA LEU A 254 0.29 7.37 -0.01
C LEU A 254 1.55 7.56 -0.87
N ALA A 255 1.57 6.98 -2.06
CA ALA A 255 2.70 7.15 -3.00
C ALA A 255 2.96 8.62 -3.39
N ARG A 256 1.94 9.48 -3.29
CA ARG A 256 2.05 10.92 -3.58
C ARG A 256 2.49 11.67 -2.33
N ARG A 257 3.64 12.34 -2.42
CA ARG A 257 4.19 13.19 -1.36
C ARG A 257 3.93 14.68 -1.54
N GLN A 258 3.44 15.11 -2.71
CA GLN A 258 3.21 16.52 -3.04
C GLN A 258 1.73 16.77 -3.35
N TYR A 259 1.06 17.49 -2.45
CA TYR A 259 -0.34 17.90 -2.56
C TYR A 259 -0.51 19.39 -2.86
N THR A 260 0.53 20.19 -2.58
CA THR A 260 0.59 21.61 -2.92
C THR A 260 1.93 21.90 -3.64
N PRO A 261 2.03 22.95 -4.47
CA PRO A 261 3.23 23.19 -5.28
C PRO A 261 4.53 23.38 -4.50
N ARG A 262 4.46 23.81 -3.24
CA ARG A 262 5.63 24.21 -2.43
C ARG A 262 5.95 23.25 -1.29
N THR A 263 5.24 22.13 -1.18
CA THR A 263 5.34 21.24 -0.02
C THR A 263 5.50 19.80 -0.45
N ILE A 264 6.61 19.19 -0.03
CA ILE A 264 6.85 17.75 -0.13
C ILE A 264 6.77 17.21 1.29
N LEU A 265 5.85 16.28 1.51
CA LEU A 265 5.67 15.61 2.79
C LEU A 265 6.70 14.49 2.94
N ASP A 266 7.13 14.20 4.16
CA ASP A 266 8.01 13.06 4.40
C ASP A 266 7.28 11.74 4.21
N ILE A 267 6.31 11.44 5.06
CA ILE A 267 5.49 10.23 4.95
C ILE A 267 4.01 10.62 5.08
N PRO A 268 3.24 10.65 3.98
CA PRO A 268 1.80 10.85 4.00
C PRO A 268 1.08 9.51 4.26
N LEU A 269 0.39 9.41 5.38
CA LEU A 269 -0.42 8.26 5.78
C LEU A 269 -1.91 8.53 5.56
N LEU A 270 -2.66 7.53 5.14
CA LEU A 270 -4.11 7.58 5.05
C LEU A 270 -4.72 6.92 6.29
N ARG A 271 -5.66 7.60 6.96
CA ARG A 271 -6.42 7.03 8.08
C ARG A 271 -7.63 6.23 7.61
N GLY A 272 -8.17 5.40 8.49
CA GLY A 272 -9.39 4.61 8.23
C GLY A 272 -10.61 5.45 7.85
N ASP A 273 -10.66 6.72 8.27
CA ASP A 273 -11.73 7.67 7.92
C ASP A 273 -11.46 8.44 6.61
N GLY A 274 -10.39 8.11 5.89
CA GLY A 274 -9.99 8.75 4.63
C GLY A 274 -9.26 10.08 4.80
N SER A 275 -8.98 10.50 6.04
CA SER A 275 -8.22 11.73 6.29
C SER A 275 -6.72 11.53 6.15
N LEU A 276 -6.02 12.59 5.70
CA LEU A 276 -4.57 12.59 5.59
C LEU A 276 -3.90 12.75 6.96
N HIS A 277 -2.87 11.97 7.23
CA HIS A 277 -1.97 12.19 8.35
C HIS A 277 -0.54 12.34 7.84
N VAL A 278 0.17 13.34 8.32
CA VAL A 278 1.53 13.64 7.88
C VAL A 278 2.52 13.26 8.96
N VAL A 279 3.45 12.36 8.66
CA VAL A 279 4.61 12.20 9.51
C VAL A 279 5.72 13.08 8.98
N GLU A 280 6.20 14.01 9.81
CA GLU A 280 7.39 14.84 9.57
C GLU A 280 8.56 14.24 10.34
N LEU A 281 9.65 13.93 9.65
CA LEU A 281 10.81 13.27 10.24
C LEU A 281 11.91 14.29 10.53
N LYS A 282 12.55 14.13 11.68
CA LYS A 282 13.77 14.84 12.05
C LYS A 282 14.84 13.87 12.50
N ARG A 283 16.07 14.33 12.65
CA ARG A 283 17.17 13.46 13.10
C ARG A 283 16.89 12.86 14.48
N ALA A 284 17.39 11.64 14.71
CA ALA A 284 17.42 11.02 16.04
C ALA A 284 18.46 11.71 16.96
N TYR A 285 19.63 12.08 16.41
CA TYR A 285 20.67 12.78 17.15
C TYR A 285 20.34 14.27 17.31
N ILE A 286 19.75 14.64 18.45
CA ILE A 286 19.48 16.03 18.84
C ILE A 286 19.84 16.23 20.30
N VAL A 287 20.94 16.92 20.53
CA VAL A 287 21.50 17.15 21.87
C VAL A 287 20.66 18.07 22.74
N ASP A 288 19.97 19.01 22.11
CA ASP A 288 19.14 20.02 22.76
C ASP A 288 17.66 19.77 22.47
N LEU A 289 17.23 18.50 22.44
CA LEU A 289 15.81 18.16 22.26
C LEU A 289 14.97 18.71 23.41
N VAL A 290 15.48 18.57 24.63
CA VAL A 290 14.97 19.17 25.85
C VAL A 290 16.09 19.99 26.46
N ILE A 291 15.77 21.20 26.88
CA ILE A 291 16.70 22.14 27.48
C ILE A 291 16.17 22.60 28.85
N ARG A 292 17.07 23.09 29.70
CA ARG A 292 16.73 23.62 31.04
C ARG A 292 17.17 25.09 31.21
N PRO A 293 16.67 26.05 30.42
CA PRO A 293 17.00 27.46 30.62
C PRO A 293 16.37 27.95 31.92
N GLY A 294 17.18 28.50 32.84
CA GLY A 294 16.67 29.06 34.10
C GLY A 294 16.05 28.04 35.06
N GLY A 295 16.39 26.75 34.94
CA GLY A 295 15.97 25.70 35.88
C GLY A 295 14.71 24.91 35.49
N GLN A 296 13.91 25.41 34.55
CA GLN A 296 12.69 24.74 34.07
C GLN A 296 12.94 24.00 32.75
N LEU A 297 12.34 22.82 32.60
CA LEU A 297 12.45 22.01 31.39
C LEU A 297 11.50 22.51 30.30
N MET A 298 12.00 22.56 29.07
CA MET A 298 11.21 22.85 27.88
C MET A 298 11.81 22.16 26.65
N LEU A 299 11.02 22.03 25.58
CA LEU A 299 11.56 21.59 24.30
C LEU A 299 12.54 22.62 23.74
N GLY A 300 13.62 22.16 23.11
CA GLY A 300 14.54 23.02 22.40
C GLY A 300 14.02 23.46 21.03
N SER A 301 14.72 24.43 20.45
CA SER A 301 14.41 25.02 19.15
C SER A 301 14.12 24.01 18.02
N PRO A 302 14.87 22.88 17.88
CA PRO A 302 14.61 21.91 16.81
C PRO A 302 13.17 21.38 16.77
N ALA A 303 12.57 21.11 17.95
CA ALA A 303 11.19 20.63 18.02
C ALA A 303 10.19 21.72 17.62
N HIS A 304 10.40 22.95 18.07
CA HIS A 304 9.55 24.09 17.67
C HIS A 304 9.59 24.35 16.16
N HIS A 305 10.77 24.25 15.54
CA HIS A 305 10.91 24.37 14.09
C HIS A 305 10.16 23.25 13.34
N ALA A 306 10.30 22.00 13.78
CA ALA A 306 9.61 20.87 13.18
C ALA A 306 8.09 20.97 13.29
N VAL A 307 7.58 21.42 14.45
CA VAL A 307 6.16 21.70 14.65
C VAL A 307 5.69 22.84 13.76
N SER A 308 6.46 23.92 13.66
CA SER A 308 6.13 25.04 12.76
C SER A 308 6.10 24.62 11.28
N GLN A 309 6.98 23.69 10.90
CA GLN A 309 6.99 23.10 9.56
C GLN A 309 5.71 22.28 9.31
N ALA A 310 5.33 21.41 10.24
CA ALA A 310 4.06 20.66 10.15
C ALA A 310 2.82 21.58 10.15
N GLN A 311 2.82 22.66 10.93
CA GLN A 311 1.76 23.68 10.91
C GLN A 311 1.60 24.31 9.53
N ASN A 312 2.71 24.64 8.87
CA ASN A 312 2.68 25.21 7.52
C ASN A 312 2.10 24.24 6.49
N TYR A 313 2.34 22.94 6.64
CA TYR A 313 1.74 21.93 5.79
C TYR A 313 0.24 21.84 5.99
N LEU A 314 -0.21 21.73 7.25
CA LEU A 314 -1.63 21.65 7.58
C LEU A 314 -2.38 22.89 7.09
N ARG A 315 -1.82 24.09 7.29
CA ARG A 315 -2.39 25.33 6.74
C ARG A 315 -2.50 25.29 5.22
N ALA A 316 -1.43 24.90 4.51
CA ALA A 316 -1.46 24.81 3.05
C ALA A 316 -2.49 23.79 2.56
N MET A 317 -2.68 22.68 3.28
CA MET A 317 -3.69 21.67 2.97
C MET A 317 -5.12 22.16 3.23
N ASP A 318 -5.34 22.93 4.29
CA ASP A 318 -6.63 23.52 4.61
C ASP A 318 -7.02 24.55 3.53
N GLU A 319 -6.09 25.42 3.13
CA GLU A 319 -6.26 26.43 2.08
C GLU A 319 -6.57 25.81 0.70
N ASN A 320 -6.02 24.62 0.41
CA ASN A 320 -6.15 23.95 -0.88
C ASN A 320 -7.11 22.75 -0.86
N ARG A 321 -7.90 22.60 0.22
CA ARG A 321 -8.72 21.41 0.51
C ARG A 321 -9.58 20.95 -0.67
N GLN A 322 -10.33 21.87 -1.29
CA GLN A 322 -11.24 21.51 -2.37
C GLN A 322 -10.49 20.99 -3.59
N THR A 323 -9.38 21.64 -3.95
CA THR A 323 -8.52 21.23 -5.05
C THR A 323 -7.89 19.87 -4.78
N ILE A 324 -7.41 19.64 -3.55
CA ILE A 324 -6.81 18.37 -3.15
C ILE A 324 -7.83 17.24 -3.20
N LEU A 325 -9.03 17.46 -2.68
CA LEU A 325 -10.11 16.48 -2.69
C LEU A 325 -10.55 16.16 -4.13
N THR A 326 -10.84 17.17 -4.96
CA THR A 326 -11.28 16.96 -6.34
C THR A 326 -10.22 16.29 -7.21
N ARG A 327 -8.94 16.65 -7.03
CA ARG A 327 -7.85 16.17 -7.89
C ARG A 327 -7.26 14.83 -7.42
N TYR A 328 -7.26 14.58 -6.13
CA TYR A 328 -6.53 13.44 -5.54
C TYR A 328 -7.39 12.52 -4.68
N GLY A 329 -8.66 12.87 -4.42
CA GLY A 329 -9.57 12.03 -3.62
C GLY A 329 -9.20 11.93 -2.14
N VAL A 330 -8.39 12.86 -1.63
CA VAL A 330 -7.91 12.87 -0.23
C VAL A 330 -8.60 13.99 0.54
N ASP A 331 -9.21 13.69 1.69
CA ASP A 331 -9.78 14.71 2.55
C ASP A 331 -8.72 15.27 3.50
N THR A 332 -8.45 16.58 3.38
CA THR A 332 -7.53 17.30 4.25
C THR A 332 -8.23 18.07 5.37
N ARG A 333 -9.57 18.07 5.44
CA ARG A 333 -10.32 18.79 6.49
C ARG A 333 -9.90 18.39 7.90
N ARG A 334 -9.59 17.11 8.08
CA ARG A 334 -9.15 16.51 9.35
C ARG A 334 -7.67 16.16 9.33
N ALA A 335 -6.90 16.78 8.43
CA ALA A 335 -5.49 16.47 8.33
C ALA A 335 -4.78 16.71 9.67
N SER A 336 -3.88 15.83 10.05
CA SER A 336 -3.09 15.96 11.29
C SER A 336 -1.65 15.57 11.00
N ALA A 337 -0.76 15.81 11.95
CA ALA A 337 0.62 15.44 11.79
C ALA A 337 1.22 14.81 13.06
N THR A 338 2.24 13.99 12.84
CA THR A 338 3.14 13.53 13.90
C THR A 338 4.56 13.93 13.51
N VAL A 339 5.22 14.64 14.41
CA VAL A 339 6.64 14.98 14.30
C VAL A 339 7.42 13.90 15.06
N VAL A 340 8.23 13.13 14.35
CA VAL A 340 9.16 12.16 14.96
C VAL A 340 10.53 12.80 15.04
N ILE A 341 11.00 13.05 16.27
CA ILE A 341 12.19 13.86 16.49
C ILE A 341 12.97 13.41 17.71
N GLY A 342 14.28 13.26 17.54
CA GLY A 342 15.20 13.04 18.64
C GLY A 342 15.07 11.66 19.31
N HIS A 343 16.09 11.31 20.09
CA HIS A 343 16.08 10.15 20.97
C HIS A 343 16.64 10.55 22.34
N PRO A 344 15.99 10.19 23.47
CA PRO A 344 16.41 10.63 24.81
C PRO A 344 17.87 10.36 25.14
N ARG A 345 18.41 9.23 24.65
CA ARG A 345 19.84 8.87 24.76
C ARG A 345 20.85 9.93 24.29
N TYR A 346 20.46 10.84 23.40
CA TYR A 346 21.36 11.86 22.86
C TYR A 346 21.23 13.22 23.54
N VAL A 347 20.23 13.39 24.41
CA VAL A 347 19.99 14.66 25.11
C VAL A 347 21.13 14.91 26.09
N ARG A 348 21.64 16.15 26.09
CA ARG A 348 22.74 16.55 26.97
C ARG A 348 22.26 16.95 28.36
N GLY A 349 23.20 16.90 29.31
CA GLY A 349 22.98 17.32 30.69
C GLY A 349 22.35 16.22 31.54
N SER A 350 22.05 16.56 32.80
CA SER A 350 21.42 15.67 33.77
C SER A 350 19.88 15.65 33.60
N ILE A 351 19.40 15.44 32.36
CA ILE A 351 17.97 15.33 32.06
C ILE A 351 17.67 13.85 31.82
N THR A 352 16.78 13.30 32.62
CA THR A 352 16.42 11.87 32.57
C THR A 352 15.46 11.56 31.41
N PRO A 353 15.41 10.31 30.91
CA PRO A 353 14.42 9.90 29.92
C PRO A 353 12.97 10.17 30.36
N GLN A 354 12.67 10.01 31.65
CA GLN A 354 11.35 10.32 32.21
C GLN A 354 11.03 11.81 32.11
N GLU A 355 11.96 12.69 32.50
CA GLU A 355 11.79 14.14 32.37
C GLU A 355 11.59 14.56 30.90
N ILE A 356 12.27 13.90 29.96
CA ILE A 356 12.10 14.13 28.53
C ILE A 356 10.69 13.74 28.09
N ALA A 357 10.24 12.54 28.46
CA ALA A 357 8.90 12.05 28.15
C ALA A 357 7.81 12.96 28.74
N GLU A 358 7.97 13.42 29.98
CA GLU A 358 7.04 14.35 30.63
C GLU A 358 7.03 15.72 29.96
N THR A 359 8.18 16.22 29.51
CA THR A 359 8.30 17.48 28.78
C THR A 359 7.60 17.39 27.42
N VAL A 360 7.83 16.32 26.66
CA VAL A 360 7.16 16.07 25.37
C VAL A 360 5.65 15.92 25.57
N ARG A 361 5.21 15.17 26.60
CA ARG A 361 3.79 15.02 26.93
C ARG A 361 3.12 16.35 27.25
N THR A 362 3.77 17.17 28.08
CA THR A 362 3.31 18.53 28.42
C THR A 362 3.26 19.42 27.19
N TYR A 363 4.24 19.28 26.30
CA TYR A 363 4.22 20.01 25.03
C TYR A 363 3.01 19.61 24.17
N ASN A 364 2.69 18.32 24.07
CA ASN A 364 1.56 17.86 23.26
C ASN A 364 0.18 18.30 23.79
N THR A 365 0.04 18.76 25.04
CA THR A 365 -1.28 19.13 25.59
C THR A 365 -1.90 20.37 24.95
N HIS A 366 -1.11 21.21 24.27
CA HIS A 366 -1.61 22.45 23.64
C HIS A 366 -1.56 22.39 22.10
N THR A 367 -1.14 21.28 21.52
CA THR A 367 -0.92 21.13 20.08
C THR A 367 -2.08 20.37 19.44
N ALA A 368 -3.09 21.10 18.94
CA ALA A 368 -4.39 20.51 18.59
C ALA A 368 -4.37 19.40 17.52
N ARG A 369 -3.52 19.54 16.48
CA ARG A 369 -3.47 18.63 15.31
C ARG A 369 -2.09 18.03 15.05
N ILE A 370 -1.13 18.31 15.91
CA ILE A 370 0.28 17.91 15.72
C ILE A 370 0.75 17.23 17.00
N GLU A 371 1.17 15.99 16.89
CA GLU A 371 1.79 15.26 17.99
C GLU A 371 3.30 15.25 17.83
N VAL A 372 4.06 15.48 18.89
CA VAL A 372 5.51 15.29 18.90
C VAL A 372 5.84 13.99 19.63
N ILE A 373 6.59 13.11 19.00
CA ILE A 373 7.09 11.87 19.62
C ILE A 373 8.59 11.72 19.38
N THR A 374 9.25 10.98 20.28
CA THR A 374 10.65 10.59 20.12
C THR A 374 10.78 9.29 19.33
N TYR A 375 11.95 9.03 18.75
CA TYR A 375 12.24 7.73 18.14
C TYR A 375 12.15 6.58 19.15
N GLU A 376 12.48 6.82 20.42
CA GLU A 376 12.28 5.82 21.49
C GLU A 376 10.80 5.44 21.61
N THR A 377 9.92 6.44 21.67
CA THR A 377 8.46 6.23 21.76
C THR A 377 7.92 5.47 20.56
N LEU A 378 8.41 5.79 19.35
CA LEU A 378 8.04 5.12 18.11
C LEU A 378 8.48 3.65 18.11
N LEU A 379 9.76 3.40 18.41
CA LEU A 379 10.34 2.05 18.46
C LEU A 379 9.66 1.16 19.51
N ASP A 380 9.40 1.70 20.69
CA ASP A 380 8.74 0.99 21.77
C ASP A 380 7.29 0.64 21.44
N SER A 381 6.57 1.56 20.80
CA SER A 381 5.18 1.33 20.37
C SER A 381 5.12 0.27 19.28
N ALA A 382 6.02 0.34 18.29
CA ALA A 382 6.13 -0.68 17.24
C ALA A 382 6.51 -2.05 17.81
N ALA A 383 7.46 -2.11 18.75
CA ALA A 383 7.87 -3.36 19.39
C ALA A 383 6.71 -4.01 20.17
N ARG A 384 5.93 -3.22 20.92
CA ARG A 384 4.73 -3.70 21.63
C ARG A 384 3.69 -4.27 20.67
N MET A 385 3.43 -3.60 19.55
CA MET A 385 2.47 -4.08 18.55
C MET A 385 2.88 -5.42 17.92
N LEU A 386 4.18 -5.62 17.67
CA LEU A 386 4.68 -6.91 17.20
C LEU A 386 4.54 -8.01 18.25
N ALA A 387 4.79 -7.70 19.53
CA ALA A 387 4.63 -8.65 20.62
C ALA A 387 3.17 -9.12 20.77
N LEU A 388 2.21 -8.18 20.70
CA LEU A 388 0.77 -8.48 20.75
C LEU A 388 0.33 -9.35 19.57
N SER A 389 0.81 -9.03 18.35
CA SER A 389 0.52 -9.83 17.15
C SER A 389 1.03 -11.26 17.27
N SER A 390 2.17 -11.49 17.94
CA SER A 390 2.69 -12.84 18.17
C SER A 390 1.98 -13.61 19.29
N ALA A 391 1.43 -12.94 20.29
CA ALA A 391 0.74 -13.60 21.41
C ALA A 391 -0.65 -14.14 21.00
N GLY A 392 -1.39 -13.40 20.15
CA GLY A 392 -2.68 -13.85 19.63
C GLY A 392 -2.60 -15.10 18.74
N HIS A 393 -1.43 -15.40 18.17
CA HIS A 393 -1.21 -16.61 17.36
C HIS A 393 -0.94 -17.87 18.19
N SER A 394 -0.59 -17.72 19.48
CA SER A 394 -0.37 -18.88 20.36
C SER A 394 -1.65 -19.41 21.02
N SER A 395 -2.73 -18.61 21.05
CA SER A 395 -4.00 -19.00 21.68
C SER A 395 -4.93 -19.80 20.76
N ASP A 396 -4.84 -19.63 19.44
CA ASP A 396 -5.74 -20.30 18.47
C ASP A 396 -5.32 -21.74 18.10
N VAL A 397 -4.15 -22.19 18.57
CA VAL A 397 -3.65 -23.56 18.32
C VAL A 397 -3.92 -24.50 19.51
N ALA A 398 -4.49 -24.00 20.60
CA ALA A 398 -4.65 -24.73 21.86
C ALA A 398 -6.09 -25.20 22.18
N GLU A 399 -7.03 -25.13 21.25
CA GLU A 399 -8.36 -25.76 21.39
C GLU A 399 -8.51 -26.96 20.43
N GLU A 400 -7.92 -28.09 20.81
CA GLU A 400 -8.48 -29.40 20.45
C GLU A 400 -9.50 -29.81 21.54
N PRO A 401 -10.73 -30.23 21.16
CA PRO A 401 -11.72 -30.64 22.13
C PRO A 401 -11.39 -32.03 22.66
N ALA A 402 -11.12 -32.13 23.96
CA ALA A 402 -11.29 -33.38 24.68
C ALA A 402 -12.78 -33.61 24.92
N THR A 403 -13.40 -34.45 24.07
CA THR A 403 -14.26 -35.63 24.39
C THR A 403 -15.17 -35.97 23.23
#